data_AF-A8ZNC6-F1
#
_entry.id   AF-A8ZNC6-F1
#
_cell.length_a   1.000
_cell.length_b   1.000
_cell.length_c   1.000
_cell.angle_alpha   90.00
_cell.angle_beta   90.00
_cell.angle_gamma   90.00
#
_symmetry.space_group_name_H-M   'P 1'
#
loop_
_entity.id
_entity.type
_entity.pdbx_description
1 polymer ?
#
loop_
_entity_poly.entity_id
_entity_poly.type
_entity_poly.pdbx_seq_one_letter_code
_entity_poly.pdbx_strand_id
1 'polypeptide(L)'
;MIESRPSLSLNVLLTEEQLGFLDYLYPNDDPEDALIRLLERARNRAIRKAEQQVHILHPRQEEAEQPETSPDQPNSQVDEQVENPIGQLQELCQKQQISLPRYEFSEISEGFRCLVQSMGLQGVG
;
A
#
# COMPACT_ATOMS: atom_id res chain seq x y z
N MET A 1 -21.32 15.63 -32.53
CA MET A 1 -21.86 15.95 -31.19
C MET A 1 -20.70 15.89 -30.22
N ILE A 2 -20.31 17.03 -29.62
CA ILE A 2 -19.22 17.08 -28.65
C ILE A 2 -19.88 16.87 -27.28
N GLU A 3 -19.65 15.71 -26.67
CA GLU A 3 -20.12 15.44 -25.32
C GLU A 3 -19.43 16.41 -24.35
N SER A 4 -20.21 17.35 -23.82
CA SER A 4 -19.77 18.25 -22.76
C SER A 4 -19.61 17.43 -21.49
N ARG A 5 -18.38 17.04 -21.15
CA ARG A 5 -18.09 16.41 -19.86
C ARG A 5 -18.51 17.37 -18.74
N PRO A 6 -19.25 16.91 -17.72
CA PRO A 6 -19.58 17.77 -16.59
C PRO A 6 -18.28 18.12 -15.86
N SER A 7 -17.94 19.40 -15.82
CA SER A 7 -16.92 19.94 -14.94
C SER A 7 -17.42 19.82 -13.51
N LEU A 8 -17.05 18.72 -12.85
CA LEU A 8 -17.31 18.52 -11.43
C LEU A 8 -16.37 19.44 -10.65
N SER A 9 -16.87 20.58 -10.20
CA SER A 9 -16.18 21.41 -9.22
C SER A 9 -16.39 20.84 -7.82
N LEU A 10 -15.29 20.56 -7.13
CA LEU A 10 -15.32 20.12 -5.74
C LEU A 10 -15.06 21.34 -4.85
N ASN A 11 -16.09 21.79 -4.12
CA ASN A 11 -15.94 22.83 -3.13
C ASN A 11 -15.63 22.18 -1.78
N VAL A 12 -14.46 22.46 -1.21
CA VAL A 12 -14.03 21.94 0.08
C VAL A 12 -13.92 23.10 1.06
N LEU A 13 -14.67 23.02 2.16
CA LEU A 13 -14.57 23.97 3.27
C LEU A 13 -13.66 23.37 4.34
N LEU A 14 -12.57 24.09 4.65
CA LEU A 14 -11.63 23.69 5.69
C LEU A 14 -11.92 24.43 6.99
N THR A 15 -11.81 23.71 8.10
CA THR A 15 -11.82 24.27 9.45
C THR A 15 -10.45 24.87 9.82
N GLU A 16 -10.39 25.72 10.84
CA GLU A 16 -9.12 26.30 11.31
C GLU A 16 -8.10 25.23 11.74
N GLU A 17 -8.55 24.14 12.37
CA GLU A 17 -7.69 23.02 12.74
C GLU A 17 -7.07 22.34 11.51
N GLN A 18 -7.84 22.17 10.44
CA GLN A 18 -7.36 21.58 9.19
C GLN A 18 -6.38 22.50 8.45
N LEU A 19 -6.61 23.81 8.51
CA LEU A 19 -5.66 24.79 7.99
C LEU A 19 -4.35 24.76 8.78
N GLY A 20 -4.41 24.69 10.11
CA GLY A 20 -3.22 24.54 10.96
C GLY A 20 -2.46 23.23 10.69
N PHE A 21 -3.18 22.14 10.38
CA PHE A 21 -2.55 20.88 9.98
C PHE A 21 -1.84 20.98 8.62
N LEU A 22 -2.44 21.69 7.64
CA LEU A 22 -1.80 21.94 6.35
C LEU A 22 -0.54 22.80 6.51
N ASP A 23 -0.60 23.86 7.32
CA ASP A 23 0.54 24.73 7.62
C ASP A 23 1.67 23.95 8.33
N TYR A 24 1.32 23.05 9.25
CA TYR A 24 2.31 22.17 9.89
C TYR A 24 3.04 21.25 8.88
N LEU A 25 2.31 20.66 7.93
CA LEU A 25 2.89 19.73 6.95
C LEU A 25 3.59 20.43 5.78
N TYR A 26 3.10 21.61 5.39
CA TYR A 26 3.53 22.37 4.22
C TYR A 26 3.67 23.87 4.58
N PRO A 27 4.62 24.23 5.47
CA PRO A 27 4.69 25.57 6.08
C PRO A 27 5.04 26.73 5.13
N ASN A 28 5.40 26.42 3.87
CA ASN A 28 5.75 27.42 2.87
C ASN A 28 4.79 27.43 1.67
N ASP A 29 3.79 26.56 1.68
CA ASP A 29 2.82 26.45 0.60
C ASP A 29 1.55 27.21 0.99
N ASP A 30 0.85 27.77 0.01
CA ASP A 30 -0.50 28.28 0.21
C ASP A 30 -1.44 27.13 0.64
N PRO A 31 -2.46 27.35 1.50
CA PRO A 31 -3.38 26.30 1.91
C PRO A 31 -4.04 25.54 0.75
N GLU A 32 -4.31 26.19 -0.39
CA GLU A 32 -4.84 25.51 -1.57
C GLU A 32 -3.81 24.54 -2.17
N ASP A 33 -2.57 25.00 -2.37
CA ASP A 33 -1.47 24.17 -2.89
C ASP A 33 -1.12 23.02 -1.94
N ALA A 34 -1.12 23.29 -0.63
CA ALA A 34 -0.91 22.29 0.41
C ALA A 34 -2.00 21.21 0.37
N LEU A 35 -3.27 21.60 0.21
CA LEU A 35 -4.39 20.68 0.08
C LEU A 35 -4.26 19.84 -1.20
N ILE A 36 -3.93 20.47 -2.33
CA ILE A 36 -3.72 19.77 -3.61
C ILE A 36 -2.62 18.73 -3.45
N ARG A 37 -1.46 19.10 -2.90
CA ARG A 37 -0.33 18.18 -2.67
C ARG A 37 -0.69 17.02 -1.75
N LEU A 38 -1.46 17.29 -0.70
CA LEU A 38 -1.95 16.25 0.22
C LEU A 38 -2.85 15.24 -0.52
N LEU A 39 -3.80 15.75 -1.32
CA LEU A 39 -4.70 14.93 -2.12
C LEU A 39 -3.97 14.13 -3.20
N GLU A 40 -2.98 14.72 -3.86
CA GLU A 40 -2.14 14.01 -4.83
C GLU A 40 -1.33 12.90 -4.18
N ARG A 41 -0.76 13.14 -3.00
CA ARG A 41 -0.05 12.12 -2.23
C ARG A 41 -0.98 10.98 -1.83
N ALA A 42 -2.20 11.30 -1.38
CA ALA A 42 -3.22 10.32 -1.04
C ALA A 42 -3.64 9.49 -2.27
N ARG A 43 -3.88 10.14 -3.40
CA ARG A 43 -4.18 9.49 -4.70
C ARG A 43 -3.06 8.53 -5.09
N ASN A 44 -1.82 9.00 -5.12
CA ASN A 44 -0.68 8.18 -5.53
C ASN A 44 -0.48 6.98 -4.60
N ARG A 45 -0.72 7.14 -3.30
CA ARG A 45 -0.70 6.04 -2.33
C ARG A 45 -1.81 5.02 -2.62
N ALA A 46 -3.02 5.49 -2.95
CA ALA A 46 -4.14 4.62 -3.30
C ALA A 46 -3.87 3.84 -4.59
N ILE A 47 -3.35 4.50 -5.62
CA ILE A 47 -2.97 3.87 -6.89
C ILE A 47 -1.93 2.77 -6.66
N ARG A 48 -0.83 3.06 -5.95
CA ARG A 48 0.20 2.04 -5.67
C ARG A 48 -0.34 0.84 -4.92
N LYS A 49 -1.27 1.05 -3.97
CA LYS A 49 -1.94 -0.06 -3.27
C LYS A 49 -2.80 -0.89 -4.22
N ALA A 50 -3.53 -0.24 -5.12
CA ALA A 50 -4.34 -0.92 -6.13
C ALA A 50 -3.46 -1.71 -7.12
N GLU A 51 -2.34 -1.13 -7.56
CA GLU A 51 -1.35 -1.81 -8.42
C GLU A 51 -0.75 -3.05 -7.75
N GLN A 52 -0.38 -2.95 -6.47
CA GLN A 52 0.08 -4.10 -5.68
C GLN A 52 -0.99 -5.18 -5.57
N GLN A 53 -2.26 -4.81 -5.40
CA GLN A 53 -3.36 -5.77 -5.37
C GLN A 53 -3.61 -6.42 -6.74
N VAL A 54 -3.47 -5.69 -7.85
CA VAL A 54 -3.62 -6.25 -9.20
C VAL A 54 -2.45 -7.19 -9.55
N HIS A 55 -1.23 -6.89 -9.12
CA HIS A 55 -0.07 -7.76 -9.33
C HIS A 55 -0.24 -9.14 -8.65
N ILE A 56 -0.94 -9.19 -7.52
CA ILE A 56 -1.27 -10.43 -6.80
C ILE A 56 -2.32 -11.27 -7.56
N LEU A 57 -3.19 -10.64 -8.37
CA LEU A 57 -4.30 -11.30 -9.06
C LEU A 57 -3.95 -11.79 -10.48
N HIS A 58 -2.88 -11.25 -11.09
CA HIS A 58 -2.42 -11.67 -12.42
C HIS A 58 -0.89 -11.85 -12.45
N PRO A 59 -0.37 -13.01 -11.97
CA PRO A 59 0.96 -13.44 -12.36
C PRO A 59 0.92 -13.71 -13.86
N ARG A 60 1.48 -12.78 -14.64
CA ARG A 60 1.50 -12.82 -16.10
C ARG A 60 2.23 -14.09 -16.54
N GLN A 61 1.47 -15.04 -17.10
CA GLN A 61 1.98 -16.06 -18.00
C GLN A 61 2.66 -15.35 -19.17
N GLU A 62 3.98 -15.38 -19.21
CA GLU A 62 4.74 -15.31 -20.47
C GLU A 62 5.58 -16.60 -20.52
N GLU A 63 5.01 -17.62 -21.15
CA GLU A 63 5.69 -18.85 -21.52
C GLU A 63 6.67 -18.61 -22.67
N ALA A 64 7.82 -19.26 -22.53
CA ALA A 64 8.61 -19.95 -23.55
C ALA A 64 9.27 -19.12 -24.69
N GLU A 65 10.59 -19.00 -24.58
CA GLU A 65 11.50 -19.55 -25.61
C GLU A 65 12.82 -19.96 -24.94
N GLN A 66 13.02 -21.28 -24.75
CA GLN A 66 14.35 -21.87 -24.63
C GLN A 66 14.93 -22.04 -26.05
N PRO A 67 16.27 -21.98 -26.20
CA PRO A 67 16.95 -23.26 -26.36
C PRO A 67 18.29 -23.37 -25.60
N GLU A 68 18.41 -24.45 -24.83
CA GLU A 68 19.53 -25.40 -24.73
C GLU A 68 20.98 -24.88 -24.94
N THR A 69 21.80 -24.91 -23.87
CA THR A 69 23.11 -25.59 -23.82
C THR A 69 23.69 -25.65 -22.40
N SER A 70 24.02 -26.87 -21.95
CA SER A 70 24.52 -27.31 -20.62
C SER A 70 25.97 -26.87 -20.30
N PRO A 71 26.57 -27.33 -19.17
CA PRO A 71 26.23 -27.13 -17.75
C PRO A 71 27.45 -26.55 -16.97
N ASP A 72 27.39 -26.53 -15.63
CA ASP A 72 28.44 -26.17 -14.67
C ASP A 72 28.56 -24.68 -14.31
N GLN A 73 27.66 -24.24 -13.42
CA GLN A 73 28.00 -23.35 -12.31
C GLN A 73 26.98 -23.54 -11.19
N PRO A 74 27.39 -23.45 -9.91
CA PRO A 74 26.62 -23.97 -8.77
C PRO A 74 25.26 -23.27 -8.73
N ASN A 75 24.22 -24.04 -8.43
CA ASN A 75 22.89 -23.54 -8.14
C ASN A 75 22.99 -22.42 -7.09
N SER A 76 23.09 -21.18 -7.56
CA SER A 76 22.47 -20.06 -6.86
C SER A 76 21.00 -20.43 -6.86
N GLN A 77 20.56 -21.05 -5.77
CA GLN A 77 19.17 -21.02 -5.38
C GLN A 77 18.78 -19.56 -5.51
N VAL A 78 18.08 -19.25 -6.59
CA VAL A 78 17.32 -18.01 -6.68
C VAL A 78 16.34 -18.18 -5.54
N ASP A 79 16.69 -17.55 -4.43
CA ASP A 79 15.85 -17.42 -3.26
C ASP A 79 14.60 -16.75 -3.81
N GLU A 80 13.61 -17.57 -4.15
CA GLU A 80 12.24 -17.14 -4.38
C GLU A 80 11.80 -16.63 -3.02
N GLN A 81 12.24 -15.42 -2.69
CA GLN A 81 11.83 -14.68 -1.50
C GLN A 81 10.35 -14.36 -1.73
N VAL A 82 9.51 -15.35 -1.47
CA VAL A 82 8.14 -15.15 -1.10
C VAL A 82 8.23 -14.28 0.15
N GLU A 83 8.12 -12.97 -0.04
CA GLU A 83 8.16 -11.99 1.03
C GLU A 83 7.02 -12.34 1.99
N ASN A 84 7.33 -13.05 3.08
CA ASN A 84 6.35 -13.43 4.08
C ASN A 84 6.02 -12.16 4.88
N PRO A 85 4.89 -11.49 4.62
CA PRO A 85 4.61 -10.18 5.22
C PRO A 85 4.41 -10.31 6.74
N ILE A 86 3.97 -11.48 7.21
CA ILE A 86 3.84 -11.81 8.63
C ILE A 86 5.23 -11.89 9.26
N GLY A 87 6.16 -12.59 8.61
CA GLY A 87 7.56 -12.70 9.04
C GLY A 87 8.26 -11.34 9.09
N GLN A 88 8.09 -10.53 8.04
CA GLN A 88 8.64 -9.17 8.00
C GLN A 88 8.13 -8.29 9.14
N LEU A 89 6.83 -8.33 9.44
CA LEU A 89 6.25 -7.57 10.54
C LEU A 89 6.80 -8.05 11.89
N GLN A 90 6.93 -9.36 12.09
CA GLN A 90 7.50 -9.94 13.30
C GLN A 90 8.95 -9.51 13.50
N GLU A 91 9.78 -9.60 12.46
CA GLU A 91 11.17 -9.14 12.51
C GLU A 91 11.27 -7.65 12.81
N LEU A 92 10.41 -6.83 12.20
CA LEU A 92 10.39 -5.40 12.44
C LEU A 92 10.06 -5.09 13.90
N CYS A 93 9.08 -5.79 14.47
CA CYS A 93 8.73 -5.64 15.88
C CYS A 93 9.90 -6.05 16.79
N GLN A 94 10.61 -7.12 16.45
CA GLN A 94 11.78 -7.57 17.19
C GLN A 94 12.96 -6.57 17.09
N LYS A 95 13.25 -6.07 15.89
CA LYS A 95 14.33 -5.08 15.63
C LYS A 95 14.11 -3.78 16.39
N GLN A 96 12.86 -3.36 16.53
CA GLN A 96 12.49 -2.14 17.27
C GLN A 96 12.31 -2.37 18.78
N GLN A 97 12.52 -3.60 19.28
CA GLN A 97 12.32 -3.99 20.69
C GLN A 97 10.93 -3.65 21.24
N ILE A 98 9.90 -3.86 20.42
CA ILE A 98 8.50 -3.59 20.76
C ILE A 98 7.72 -4.89 20.92
N SER A 99 6.48 -4.78 21.42
CA SER A 99 5.58 -5.92 21.55
C SER A 99 5.33 -6.58 20.19
N LEU A 100 5.35 -7.92 20.17
CA LEU A 100 5.01 -8.70 18.99
C LEU A 100 3.56 -8.43 18.53
N PRO A 101 3.29 -8.52 17.21
CA PRO A 101 1.96 -8.31 16.67
C PRO A 101 0.98 -9.36 17.19
N ARG A 102 -0.25 -8.94 17.50
CA ARG A 102 -1.35 -9.82 17.90
C ARG A 102 -2.31 -10.02 16.73
N TYR A 103 -2.78 -11.24 16.55
CA TYR A 103 -3.71 -11.60 15.49
C TYR A 103 -5.00 -12.15 16.08
N GLU A 104 -6.13 -11.68 15.55
CA GLU A 104 -7.46 -12.13 15.90
C GLU A 104 -8.21 -12.52 14.63
N PHE A 105 -8.82 -13.70 14.64
CA PHE A 105 -9.58 -14.22 13.51
C PHE A 105 -11.06 -14.26 13.87
N SER A 106 -11.90 -13.85 12.94
CA SER A 106 -13.35 -13.89 13.08
C SER A 106 -13.99 -14.41 11.81
N GLU A 107 -15.04 -15.22 11.95
CA GLU A 107 -15.85 -15.67 10.81
C GLU A 107 -16.81 -14.55 10.39
N ILE A 108 -16.95 -14.38 9.08
CA ILE A 108 -17.90 -13.46 8.45
C ILE A 108 -18.68 -14.22 7.39
N SER A 109 -19.80 -13.65 6.93
CA SER A 109 -20.67 -14.27 5.93
C SER A 109 -19.95 -14.70 4.64
N GLU A 110 -18.87 -14.00 4.30
CA GLU A 110 -18.09 -14.14 3.07
C GLU A 110 -16.76 -14.91 3.27
N GLY A 111 -16.45 -15.38 4.50
CA GLY A 111 -15.21 -16.07 4.80
C GLY A 111 -14.67 -15.78 6.21
N PHE A 112 -13.40 -15.41 6.30
CA PHE A 112 -12.75 -15.04 7.56
C PHE A 112 -12.13 -13.66 7.45
N ARG A 113 -12.13 -12.94 8.57
CA ARG A 113 -11.49 -11.64 8.74
C ARG A 113 -10.32 -11.81 9.71
N CYS A 114 -9.16 -11.29 9.32
CA CYS A 114 -7.98 -11.23 10.17
C CYS A 114 -7.76 -9.79 10.64
N LEU A 115 -7.66 -9.61 11.94
CA LEU A 115 -7.28 -8.37 12.59
C LEU A 115 -5.86 -8.50 13.12
N VAL A 116 -4.99 -7.55 12.78
CA VAL A 116 -3.64 -7.46 13.34
C VAL A 116 -3.51 -6.19 14.17
N GLN A 117 -2.95 -6.30 15.37
CA GLN A 117 -2.65 -5.18 16.25
C GLN A 117 -1.16 -5.15 16.56
N SER A 118 -0.53 -4.00 16.30
CA SER A 118 0.86 -3.74 16.68
C SER A 118 1.05 -2.24 16.91
N MET A 119 1.76 -1.86 17.97
CA MET A 119 2.09 -0.45 18.26
C MET A 119 0.88 0.50 18.35
N GLY A 120 -0.27 -0.01 18.82
CA GLY A 120 -1.52 0.77 18.85
C GLY A 120 -2.13 1.02 17.47
N LEU A 121 -1.53 0.48 16.41
CA LEU A 121 -2.06 0.48 15.06
C LEU A 121 -2.83 -0.83 14.82
N GLN A 122 -3.89 -0.73 14.02
CA GLN A 122 -4.74 -1.85 13.64
C GLN A 122 -4.77 -2.01 12.13
N GLY A 123 -4.56 -3.23 11.66
CA GLY A 123 -4.74 -3.65 10.26
C GLY A 123 -5.84 -4.69 10.14
N VAL A 124 -6.51 -4.72 9.00
CA VAL A 124 -7.58 -5.68 8.67
C VAL A 124 -7.28 -6.30 7.31
N GLY A 125 -7.44 -7.61 7.21
CA GLY A 125 -7.36 -8.39 5.97
C GLY A 125 -8.45 -9.44 5.86
#